data_AF-A0A1W9UD22-F1
#
_entry.id   AF-A0A1W9UD22-F1
#
_cell.length_a   1.000
_cell.length_b   1.000
_cell.length_c   1.000
_cell.angle_alpha   90.00
_cell.angle_beta   90.00
_cell.angle_gamma   90.00
#
_symmetry.space_group_name_H-M   'P 1'
#
loop_
_entity.id
_entity.type
_entity.pdbx_description
1 polymer ?
#
loop_
_entity_poly.entity_id
_entity_poly.type
_entity_poly.pdbx_seq_one_letter_code
_entity_poly.pdbx_strand_id
1 'polypeptide(L)'
;MTKSRHVLALIALLILLGISLLACLALIRALPGRYAYYLPQPLQELRHDPHPDTLPTPVITRTIQPLRPTPPPTWTPTLLPTPIPTTTPTPSPIPSPTLPASLILTGLRHEHQGWNNCGPTTLAMALSYWGRDETQYDVAPALKPDPEDKNVSPWEMEAYTRGLGLGAIVRVGGTLDRLKALIRAGFPVIVETWYVRDPSDQMGHYRLIIGYNDATGQFTTYDSLHGPDVPIGYQELDELWRVFNRVYLVAYAPERWDALTTVLGPDLGDAAMYERALETARVEATAPPAACVAYADCADWVTFSWFSAGSSLTSLGRHAEAAAAYDQALRLGLHYRMLWYQFGPYESYYAVGRYDDVTALAEATLATTNNLEESYYWRGKARLAQGNDDGARADFEAALRYHENWPPAAVALAEMEIVN
;
A
#
# COMPACT_ATOMS: atom_id res chain seq x y z
N MET A 1 -22.11 -22.16 -63.67
CA MET A 1 -22.25 -22.58 -62.25
C MET A 1 -20.92 -22.64 -61.46
N THR A 2 -19.74 -22.59 -62.09
CA THR A 2 -18.43 -22.69 -61.40
C THR A 2 -17.98 -21.40 -60.70
N LYS A 3 -18.18 -20.22 -61.30
CA LYS A 3 -17.84 -18.92 -60.67
C LYS A 3 -18.53 -18.69 -59.31
N SER A 4 -19.79 -19.12 -59.16
CA SER A 4 -20.55 -18.99 -57.90
C SER A 4 -19.98 -19.85 -56.77
N ARG A 5 -19.42 -21.05 -57.07
CA ARG A 5 -18.81 -21.93 -56.07
C ARG A 5 -17.48 -21.38 -55.53
N HIS A 6 -16.67 -20.76 -56.39
CA HIS A 6 -15.43 -20.12 -55.96
C HIS A 6 -15.68 -18.87 -55.12
N VAL A 7 -16.71 -18.08 -55.46
CA VAL A 7 -17.14 -16.93 -54.64
C VAL A 7 -17.65 -17.39 -53.28
N LEU A 8 -18.49 -18.43 -53.21
CA LEU A 8 -18.97 -19.01 -51.95
C LEU A 8 -17.83 -19.59 -51.09
N ALA A 9 -16.86 -20.27 -51.71
CA ALA A 9 -15.70 -20.79 -51.01
C ALA A 9 -14.78 -19.68 -50.47
N LEU A 10 -14.59 -18.60 -51.23
CA LEU A 10 -13.83 -17.43 -50.77
C LEU A 10 -14.54 -16.72 -49.61
N ILE A 11 -15.86 -16.55 -49.69
CA ILE A 11 -16.66 -15.97 -48.60
C ILE A 11 -16.55 -16.85 -47.34
N ALA A 12 -16.69 -18.16 -47.47
CA ALA A 12 -16.55 -19.09 -46.35
C ALA A 12 -15.13 -19.03 -45.72
N LEU A 13 -14.08 -18.94 -46.53
CA LEU A 13 -12.71 -18.80 -46.04
C LEU A 13 -12.50 -17.48 -45.29
N LEU A 14 -13.02 -16.37 -45.80
CA LEU A 14 -12.94 -15.06 -45.15
C LEU A 14 -13.71 -15.05 -43.82
N ILE A 15 -14.88 -15.71 -43.76
CA ILE A 15 -15.64 -15.88 -42.52
C ILE A 15 -14.86 -16.70 -41.51
N LEU A 16 -14.28 -17.85 -41.91
CA LEU A 16 -13.47 -18.68 -41.02
C LEU A 16 -12.24 -17.94 -40.51
N LEU A 17 -11.57 -17.16 -41.37
CA LEU A 17 -10.44 -16.32 -40.98
C LEU A 17 -10.86 -15.25 -39.96
N GLY A 18 -12.00 -14.59 -40.21
CA GLY A 18 -12.57 -13.61 -39.28
C GLY A 18 -12.91 -14.21 -37.91
N ILE A 19 -13.56 -15.39 -37.89
CA ILE A 19 -13.86 -16.13 -36.66
C ILE A 19 -12.56 -16.51 -35.92
N SER A 20 -11.56 -16.98 -36.66
CA SER A 20 -10.26 -17.37 -36.07
C SER A 20 -9.53 -16.18 -35.46
N LEU A 21 -9.59 -15.01 -36.11
CA LEU A 21 -9.00 -13.78 -35.60
C LEU A 21 -9.70 -13.31 -34.31
N LEU A 22 -11.03 -13.32 -34.29
CA LEU A 22 -11.83 -12.95 -33.11
C LEU A 22 -11.59 -13.94 -31.95
N ALA A 23 -11.54 -15.24 -32.25
CA ALA A 23 -11.24 -16.26 -31.26
C ALA A 23 -9.83 -16.11 -30.69
N CYS A 24 -8.85 -15.76 -31.53
CA CYS A 24 -7.48 -15.47 -31.10
C CYS A 24 -7.44 -14.26 -30.15
N LEU A 25 -8.13 -13.17 -30.50
CA LEU A 25 -8.22 -11.99 -29.63
C LEU A 25 -8.89 -12.32 -28.28
N ALA A 26 -9.98 -13.07 -28.30
CA ALA A 26 -10.66 -13.52 -27.09
C ALA A 26 -9.76 -14.41 -26.22
N LEU A 27 -9.00 -15.33 -26.83
CA LEU A 27 -8.05 -16.19 -26.14
C LEU A 27 -6.92 -15.37 -25.49
N ILE A 28 -6.35 -14.41 -26.24
CA ILE A 28 -5.29 -13.53 -25.73
C ILE A 28 -5.77 -12.72 -24.53
N ARG A 29 -6.99 -12.18 -24.59
CA ARG A 29 -7.60 -11.45 -23.47
C ARG A 29 -7.91 -12.34 -22.27
N ALA A 30 -8.30 -13.60 -22.52
CA ALA A 30 -8.59 -14.57 -21.47
C ALA A 30 -7.34 -15.20 -20.81
N LEU A 31 -6.14 -15.00 -21.36
CA LEU A 31 -4.91 -15.51 -20.75
C LEU A 31 -4.69 -14.85 -19.38
N PRO A 32 -4.43 -15.64 -18.32
CA PRO A 32 -4.00 -15.11 -17.03
C PRO A 32 -2.77 -14.19 -17.18
N GLY A 33 -2.69 -13.16 -16.33
CA GLY A 33 -1.63 -12.15 -16.38
C GLY A 33 -0.24 -12.78 -16.36
N ARG A 34 -0.02 -13.78 -15.50
CA ARG A 34 1.25 -14.50 -15.38
C ARG A 34 1.75 -15.16 -16.67
N TYR A 35 0.85 -15.53 -17.58
CA TYR A 35 1.24 -16.12 -18.86
C TYR A 35 1.30 -15.06 -19.95
N ALA A 36 0.36 -14.11 -19.92
CA ALA A 36 0.29 -13.03 -20.89
C ALA A 36 1.52 -12.11 -20.85
N TYR A 37 2.16 -11.96 -19.68
CA TYR A 37 3.40 -11.20 -19.51
C TYR A 37 4.53 -11.68 -20.43
N TYR A 38 4.57 -12.96 -20.77
CA TYR A 38 5.59 -13.54 -21.65
C TYR A 38 5.24 -13.47 -23.14
N LEU A 39 4.09 -12.90 -23.51
CA LEU A 39 3.75 -12.67 -24.91
C LEU A 39 4.60 -11.55 -25.51
N PRO A 40 4.84 -11.53 -26.83
CA PRO A 40 5.40 -10.37 -27.50
C PRO A 40 4.54 -9.10 -27.29
N GLN A 41 5.19 -7.94 -27.18
CA GLN A 41 4.57 -6.64 -26.88
C GLN A 41 3.28 -6.34 -27.68
N PRO A 42 3.23 -6.59 -29.02
CA PRO A 42 2.01 -6.34 -29.79
C PRO A 42 0.80 -7.16 -29.34
N LEU A 43 1.01 -8.35 -28.74
CA LEU A 43 -0.07 -9.18 -28.21
C LEU A 43 -0.44 -8.80 -26.78
N GLN A 44 0.50 -8.25 -26.00
CA GLN A 44 0.19 -7.71 -24.68
C GLN A 44 -0.76 -6.50 -24.80
N GLU A 45 -0.50 -5.62 -25.77
CA GLU A 45 -1.32 -4.42 -26.03
C GLU A 45 -2.80 -4.77 -26.34
N LEU A 46 -3.07 -5.92 -26.95
CA LEU A 46 -4.44 -6.37 -27.24
C LEU A 46 -5.27 -6.69 -25.97
N ARG A 47 -4.60 -6.83 -24.82
CA ARG A 47 -5.20 -7.08 -23.51
C ARG A 47 -5.42 -5.80 -22.71
N HIS A 48 -4.82 -4.68 -23.12
CA HIS A 48 -4.95 -3.44 -22.38
C HIS A 48 -6.29 -2.80 -22.73
N ASP A 49 -7.20 -2.79 -21.75
CA ASP A 49 -8.43 -2.01 -21.84
C ASP A 49 -8.13 -0.61 -21.31
N PRO A 50 -8.39 0.45 -22.10
CA PRO A 50 -8.14 1.82 -21.68
C PRO A 50 -8.92 2.14 -20.40
N HIS A 51 -8.22 2.64 -19.39
CA HIS A 51 -8.79 3.14 -18.15
C HIS A 51 -8.16 4.49 -17.80
N PRO A 52 -8.83 5.34 -16.99
CA PRO A 52 -8.19 6.55 -16.48
C PRO A 52 -7.00 6.21 -15.58
N ASP A 53 -5.98 7.07 -15.56
CA ASP A 53 -4.80 6.93 -14.68
C ASP A 53 -5.14 7.27 -13.22
N THR A 54 -6.24 7.97 -12.99
CA THR A 54 -6.69 8.40 -11.66
C THR A 54 -8.06 7.85 -11.31
N LEU A 55 -8.29 7.69 -10.01
CA LEU A 55 -9.57 7.26 -9.45
C LEU A 55 -10.64 8.34 -9.62
N PRO A 56 -11.92 7.94 -9.69
CA PRO A 56 -13.00 8.91 -9.81
C PRO A 56 -13.02 9.85 -8.62
N THR A 57 -13.33 11.12 -8.90
CA THR A 57 -13.60 12.08 -7.83
C THR A 57 -14.92 11.73 -7.15
N PRO A 58 -15.00 11.93 -5.82
CA PRO A 58 -16.20 11.59 -5.08
C PRO A 58 -17.42 12.37 -5.55
N VAL A 59 -18.60 11.75 -5.49
CA VAL A 59 -19.88 12.39 -5.80
C VAL A 59 -20.12 13.46 -4.74
N ILE A 60 -20.40 14.70 -5.15
CA ILE A 60 -20.67 15.80 -4.22
C ILE A 60 -22.00 15.51 -3.49
N THR A 61 -21.93 14.81 -2.35
CA THR A 61 -23.01 14.81 -1.38
C THR A 61 -22.93 16.13 -0.64
N ARG A 62 -24.01 16.93 -0.66
CA ARG A 62 -24.08 18.21 0.08
C ARG A 62 -23.59 17.99 1.50
N THR A 63 -22.56 18.75 1.84
CA THR A 63 -21.82 18.72 3.10
C THR A 63 -22.79 18.74 4.29
N ILE A 64 -22.70 17.76 5.18
CA ILE A 64 -23.08 18.00 6.57
C ILE A 64 -22.04 18.99 7.10
N GLN A 65 -22.54 20.16 7.48
CA GLN A 65 -21.78 21.32 7.90
C GLN A 65 -20.78 20.93 9.01
N PRO A 66 -19.48 21.30 8.89
CA PRO A 66 -18.55 21.07 9.99
C PRO A 66 -18.99 21.86 11.22
N LEU A 67 -18.98 21.21 12.38
CA LEU A 67 -19.10 21.89 13.68
C LEU A 67 -18.00 22.96 13.75
N ARG A 68 -18.40 24.20 14.03
CA ARG A 68 -17.49 25.34 14.18
C ARG A 68 -16.43 24.99 15.24
N PRO A 69 -15.13 25.20 14.97
CA PRO A 69 -14.14 25.15 16.04
C PRO A 69 -14.40 26.30 17.02
N THR A 70 -14.48 25.97 18.30
CA THR A 70 -14.43 26.94 19.40
C THR A 70 -13.09 27.66 19.37
N PRO A 71 -13.04 29.00 19.37
CA PRO A 71 -11.77 29.71 19.41
C PRO A 71 -11.06 29.42 20.75
N PRO A 72 -9.73 29.20 20.75
CA PRO A 72 -8.98 29.09 21.99
C PRO A 72 -9.01 30.42 22.75
N PRO A 73 -8.91 30.41 24.09
CA PRO A 73 -8.87 31.64 24.87
C PRO A 73 -7.65 32.49 24.50
N THR A 74 -7.91 33.74 24.14
CA THR A 74 -6.89 34.75 23.88
C THR A 74 -6.23 35.16 25.20
N TRP A 75 -5.01 34.69 25.44
CA TRP A 75 -4.18 35.21 26.53
C TRP A 75 -3.28 36.32 26.00
N THR A 76 -3.49 37.53 26.49
CA THR A 76 -2.59 38.66 26.27
C THR A 76 -1.48 38.60 27.33
N PRO A 77 -0.21 38.35 26.98
CA PRO A 77 0.86 38.37 27.98
C PRO A 77 1.14 39.83 28.39
N THR A 78 0.97 40.13 29.68
CA THR A 78 1.50 41.34 30.30
C THR A 78 3.00 41.13 30.56
N LEU A 79 3.85 41.92 29.90
CA LEU A 79 5.30 41.91 30.14
C LEU A 79 5.59 42.56 31.51
N LEU A 80 5.95 41.75 32.50
CA LEU A 80 6.68 42.22 33.68
C LEU A 80 8.20 42.13 33.42
N PRO A 81 9.01 43.05 33.95
CA PRO A 81 10.46 42.97 33.86
C PRO A 81 11.00 41.77 34.66
N THR A 82 11.72 40.88 33.98
CA THR A 82 12.41 39.71 34.56
C THR A 82 13.66 40.16 35.33
N PRO A 83 13.92 39.65 36.55
CA PRO A 83 15.20 39.87 37.23
C PRO A 83 16.34 39.10 36.55
N ILE A 84 17.53 39.69 36.57
CA ILE A 84 18.76 39.17 35.97
C ILE A 84 19.16 37.85 36.67
N PRO A 85 19.38 36.74 35.95
CA PRO A 85 19.82 35.49 36.54
C PRO A 85 21.31 35.53 36.93
N THR A 86 21.62 35.06 38.14
CA THR A 86 22.97 34.76 38.61
C THR A 86 23.47 33.49 37.94
N THR A 87 24.66 33.55 37.32
CA THR A 87 25.29 32.44 36.62
C THR A 87 25.78 31.37 37.60
N THR A 88 25.13 30.20 37.59
CA THR A 88 25.67 28.96 38.18
C THR A 88 26.43 28.21 37.08
N PRO A 89 27.65 27.68 37.32
CA PRO A 89 28.40 26.97 36.29
C PRO A 89 27.68 25.69 35.85
N THR A 90 27.36 25.62 34.56
CA THR A 90 26.82 24.43 33.88
C THR A 90 27.85 23.30 33.89
N PRO A 91 27.52 22.08 34.35
CA PRO A 91 28.41 20.94 34.24
C PRO A 91 28.70 20.64 32.75
N SER A 92 29.97 20.36 32.44
CA SER A 92 30.43 20.02 31.09
C SER A 92 29.64 18.82 30.52
N PRO A 93 29.22 18.86 29.24
CA PRO A 93 28.51 17.75 28.63
C PRO A 93 29.45 16.53 28.54
N ILE A 94 29.00 15.41 29.11
CA ILE A 94 29.60 14.10 28.86
C ILE A 94 29.40 13.81 27.36
N PRO A 95 30.45 13.48 26.59
CA PRO A 95 30.29 13.16 25.19
C PRO A 95 29.41 11.91 25.05
N SER A 96 28.24 12.08 24.42
CA SER A 96 27.39 10.96 24.00
C SER A 96 28.17 10.08 23.01
N PRO A 97 28.04 8.75 23.08
CA PRO A 97 28.72 7.86 22.16
C PRO A 97 28.35 8.19 20.70
N THR A 98 29.36 8.39 19.86
CA THR A 98 29.16 8.62 18.42
C THR A 98 28.60 7.36 17.78
N LEU A 99 27.39 7.44 17.22
CA LEU A 99 26.76 6.34 16.49
C LEU A 99 27.55 6.02 15.20
N PRO A 100 27.57 4.76 14.73
CA PRO A 100 28.26 4.41 13.50
C PRO A 100 27.61 5.11 12.29
N ALA A 101 28.45 5.74 11.45
CA ALA A 101 28.00 6.47 10.25
C ALA A 101 27.59 5.56 9.08
N SER A 102 27.96 4.28 9.14
CA SER A 102 27.49 3.25 8.22
C SER A 102 27.43 1.90 8.92
N LEU A 103 26.49 1.06 8.48
CA LEU A 103 26.31 -0.30 8.97
C LEU A 103 25.60 -1.12 7.90
N ILE A 104 25.97 -2.39 7.74
CA ILE A 104 25.25 -3.35 6.91
C ILE A 104 25.09 -4.66 7.69
N LEU A 105 23.88 -5.19 7.72
CA LEU A 105 23.57 -6.51 8.26
C LEU A 105 23.98 -7.56 7.23
N THR A 106 24.58 -8.65 7.71
CA THR A 106 25.06 -9.77 6.87
C THR A 106 24.35 -11.06 7.25
N GLY A 107 24.46 -12.08 6.40
CA GLY A 107 23.85 -13.40 6.63
C GLY A 107 22.40 -13.54 6.12
N LEU A 108 21.89 -12.54 5.40
CA LEU A 108 20.61 -12.63 4.71
C LEU A 108 20.79 -13.34 3.36
N ARG A 109 19.75 -14.07 2.94
CA ARG A 109 19.64 -14.64 1.60
C ARG A 109 18.78 -13.72 0.73
N HIS A 110 19.28 -13.38 -0.47
CA HIS A 110 18.48 -12.71 -1.50
C HIS A 110 17.72 -13.73 -2.35
N GLU A 111 16.55 -13.35 -2.84
CA GLU A 111 15.74 -14.11 -3.79
C GLU A 111 15.07 -13.16 -4.81
N HIS A 112 15.06 -13.55 -6.09
CA HIS A 112 14.31 -12.84 -7.13
C HIS A 112 12.84 -13.27 -7.13
N GLN A 113 11.92 -12.31 -7.20
CA GLN A 113 10.49 -12.62 -7.22
C GLN A 113 10.03 -13.26 -8.53
N GLY A 114 9.00 -14.09 -8.42
CA GLY A 114 8.11 -14.46 -9.50
C GLY A 114 7.00 -13.42 -9.72
N TRP A 115 5.96 -13.85 -10.43
CA TRP A 115 4.79 -13.04 -10.75
C TRP A 115 4.08 -12.55 -9.48
N ASN A 116 3.94 -11.22 -9.35
CA ASN A 116 3.27 -10.56 -8.21
C ASN A 116 3.75 -11.03 -6.81
N ASN A 117 5.01 -11.42 -6.68
CA ASN A 117 5.55 -12.01 -5.45
C ASN A 117 6.46 -11.07 -4.65
N CYS A 118 6.43 -9.74 -4.88
CA CYS A 118 7.32 -8.80 -4.18
C CYS A 118 7.21 -8.93 -2.65
N GLY A 119 6.00 -8.95 -2.09
CA GLY A 119 5.74 -9.13 -0.66
C GLY A 119 6.26 -10.46 -0.11
N PRO A 120 5.77 -11.62 -0.60
CA PRO A 120 6.23 -12.93 -0.15
C PRO A 120 7.75 -13.15 -0.26
N THR A 121 8.35 -12.69 -1.36
CA THR A 121 9.80 -12.80 -1.58
C THR A 121 10.56 -11.93 -0.58
N THR A 122 10.11 -10.69 -0.36
CA THR A 122 10.74 -9.77 0.59
C THR A 122 10.63 -10.29 2.02
N LEU A 123 9.50 -10.89 2.36
CA LEU A 123 9.33 -11.55 3.65
C LEU A 123 10.27 -12.74 3.81
N ALA A 124 10.37 -13.62 2.81
CA ALA A 124 11.29 -14.76 2.82
C ALA A 124 12.76 -14.30 3.02
N MET A 125 13.18 -13.24 2.33
CA MET A 125 14.50 -12.63 2.53
C MET A 125 14.70 -12.16 3.98
N ALA A 126 13.71 -11.48 4.57
CA ALA A 126 13.79 -11.01 5.95
C ALA A 126 13.81 -12.17 6.98
N LEU A 127 13.01 -13.21 6.75
CA LEU A 127 12.95 -14.40 7.60
C LEU A 127 14.29 -15.17 7.59
N SER A 128 15.01 -15.17 6.47
CA SER A 128 16.33 -15.83 6.38
C SER A 128 17.35 -15.32 7.40
N TYR A 129 17.26 -14.04 7.78
CA TYR A 129 18.09 -13.45 8.82
C TYR A 129 17.88 -14.11 10.19
N TRP A 130 16.69 -14.65 10.42
CA TRP A 130 16.29 -15.33 11.65
C TRP A 130 16.39 -16.86 11.53
N GLY A 131 17.19 -17.36 10.57
CA GLY A 131 17.48 -18.78 10.41
C GLY A 131 16.33 -19.59 9.81
N ARG A 132 15.39 -18.93 9.12
CA ARG A 132 14.30 -19.57 8.40
C ARG A 132 14.71 -19.92 6.97
N ASP A 133 14.27 -21.08 6.50
CA ASP A 133 14.60 -21.57 5.16
C ASP A 133 13.52 -21.28 4.11
N GLU A 134 12.33 -20.83 4.51
CA GLU A 134 11.22 -20.56 3.59
C GLU A 134 11.63 -19.65 2.43
N THR A 135 11.14 -19.98 1.24
CA THR A 135 11.27 -19.20 0.02
C THR A 135 9.95 -18.53 -0.32
N GLN A 136 9.92 -17.71 -1.36
CA GLN A 136 8.65 -17.14 -1.84
C GLN A 136 7.62 -18.23 -2.19
N TYR A 137 8.05 -19.45 -2.57
CA TYR A 137 7.16 -20.54 -2.96
C TYR A 137 6.46 -21.20 -1.77
N ASP A 138 7.01 -21.04 -0.57
CA ASP A 138 6.40 -21.48 0.68
C ASP A 138 5.49 -20.37 1.24
N VAL A 139 5.93 -19.11 1.14
CA VAL A 139 5.23 -17.94 1.70
C VAL A 139 4.03 -17.52 0.85
N ALA A 140 4.17 -17.47 -0.48
CA ALA A 140 3.15 -16.90 -1.37
C ALA A 140 1.79 -17.63 -1.30
N PRO A 141 1.72 -18.98 -1.30
CA PRO A 141 0.44 -19.68 -1.20
C PRO A 141 -0.35 -19.38 0.08
N ALA A 142 0.34 -18.99 1.16
CA ALA A 142 -0.30 -18.64 2.42
C ALA A 142 -0.80 -17.19 2.47
N LEU A 143 -0.10 -16.26 1.80
CA LEU A 143 -0.41 -14.84 1.84
C LEU A 143 -1.31 -14.36 0.70
N LYS A 144 -1.22 -14.99 -0.47
CA LYS A 144 -1.95 -14.62 -1.69
C LYS A 144 -2.45 -15.87 -2.40
N PRO A 145 -3.55 -16.49 -1.92
CA PRO A 145 -4.03 -17.77 -2.44
C PRO A 145 -4.39 -17.71 -3.94
N ASP A 146 -4.80 -16.55 -4.47
CA ASP A 146 -4.83 -16.31 -5.92
C ASP A 146 -3.41 -15.94 -6.43
N PRO A 147 -2.81 -16.74 -7.34
CA PRO A 147 -1.53 -16.40 -7.93
C PRO A 147 -1.52 -15.06 -8.70
N GLU A 148 -2.66 -14.59 -9.19
CA GLU A 148 -2.77 -13.30 -9.87
C GLU A 148 -2.91 -12.11 -8.92
N ASP A 149 -3.15 -12.34 -7.62
CA ASP A 149 -3.27 -11.26 -6.65
C ASP A 149 -1.97 -10.47 -6.60
N LYS A 150 -2.12 -9.15 -6.65
CA LYS A 150 -1.07 -8.13 -6.76
C LYS A 150 -0.71 -7.57 -5.40
N ASN A 151 -1.56 -7.78 -4.41
CA ASN A 151 -1.39 -7.29 -3.07
C ASN A 151 -0.95 -8.42 -2.14
N VAL A 152 -0.16 -8.06 -1.15
CA VAL A 152 -0.01 -8.80 0.10
C VAL A 152 0.10 -7.71 1.14
N SER A 153 -0.86 -7.68 2.05
CA SER A 153 -0.94 -6.61 3.03
C SER A 153 0.10 -6.80 4.14
N PRO A 154 0.67 -5.73 4.72
CA PRO A 154 1.67 -5.86 5.78
C PRO A 154 1.19 -6.67 7.00
N TRP A 155 -0.09 -6.57 7.37
CA TRP A 155 -0.64 -7.32 8.50
C TRP A 155 -0.76 -8.82 8.23
N GLU A 156 -0.87 -9.24 6.96
CA GLU A 156 -0.87 -10.66 6.57
C GLU A 156 0.54 -11.24 6.73
N MET A 157 1.57 -10.49 6.30
CA MET A 157 2.97 -10.83 6.56
C MET A 157 3.28 -10.90 8.06
N GLU A 158 2.74 -9.97 8.85
CA GLU A 158 2.86 -9.96 10.31
C GLU A 158 2.22 -11.22 10.93
N ALA A 159 1.00 -11.56 10.53
CA ALA A 159 0.28 -12.74 11.01
C ALA A 159 1.00 -14.04 10.63
N TYR A 160 1.45 -14.16 9.37
CA TYR A 160 2.22 -15.31 8.91
C TYR A 160 3.52 -15.47 9.71
N THR A 161 4.28 -14.39 9.88
CA THR A 161 5.53 -14.41 10.65
C THR A 161 5.31 -14.86 12.09
N ARG A 162 4.24 -14.37 12.73
CA ARG A 162 3.83 -14.82 14.07
C ARG A 162 3.45 -16.29 14.11
N GLY A 163 2.79 -16.79 13.06
CA GLY A 163 2.47 -18.20 12.89
C GLY A 163 3.69 -19.13 12.87
N LEU A 164 4.86 -18.61 12.45
CA LEU A 164 6.14 -19.33 12.47
C LEU A 164 6.83 -19.34 13.84
N GLY A 165 6.25 -18.72 14.87
CA GLY A 165 6.83 -18.59 16.21
C GLY A 165 7.83 -17.43 16.36
N LEU A 166 7.94 -16.55 15.35
CA LEU A 166 8.70 -15.31 15.45
C LEU A 166 7.83 -14.16 15.96
N GLY A 167 8.46 -13.11 16.45
CA GLY A 167 7.80 -11.82 16.62
C GLY A 167 7.70 -11.09 15.28
N ALA A 168 6.61 -10.34 15.09
CA ALA A 168 6.48 -9.37 14.01
C ALA A 168 5.68 -8.16 14.50
N ILE A 169 5.94 -6.99 13.92
CA ILE A 169 5.15 -5.79 14.16
C ILE A 169 5.14 -4.92 12.90
N VAL A 170 3.96 -4.45 12.51
CA VAL A 170 3.78 -3.43 11.49
C VAL A 170 3.57 -2.07 12.17
N ARG A 171 4.23 -1.06 11.62
CA ARG A 171 4.14 0.33 12.09
C ARG A 171 4.10 1.26 10.88
N VAL A 172 3.57 2.47 11.08
CA VAL A 172 3.49 3.54 10.07
C VAL A 172 4.16 4.80 10.59
N GLY A 173 4.30 5.82 9.75
CA GLY A 173 4.94 7.08 10.13
C GLY A 173 6.41 6.89 10.50
N GLY A 174 7.07 5.90 9.91
CA GLY A 174 8.49 5.69 10.12
C GLY A 174 9.33 6.88 9.65
N THR A 175 10.57 6.99 10.13
CA THR A 175 11.52 8.02 9.70
C THR A 175 12.83 7.38 9.28
N LEU A 176 13.64 8.09 8.50
CA LEU A 176 14.97 7.61 8.13
C LEU A 176 15.82 7.29 9.37
N ASP A 177 15.71 8.11 10.42
CA ASP A 177 16.40 7.87 11.69
C ASP A 177 15.89 6.61 12.41
N ARG A 178 14.57 6.33 12.34
CA ARG A 178 13.98 5.09 12.85
C ARG A 178 14.53 3.88 12.11
N LEU A 179 14.58 3.93 10.77
CA LEU A 179 15.16 2.84 9.96
C LEU A 179 16.63 2.60 10.33
N LYS A 180 17.45 3.65 10.41
CA LYS A 180 18.85 3.53 10.84
C LYS A 180 18.98 3.00 12.27
N ALA A 181 18.09 3.39 13.19
CA ALA A 181 18.08 2.90 14.57
C ALA A 181 17.74 1.40 14.64
N LEU A 182 16.77 0.93 13.85
CA LEU A 182 16.43 -0.49 13.73
C LEU A 182 17.62 -1.30 13.19
N ILE A 183 18.28 -0.81 12.14
CA ILE A 183 19.47 -1.45 11.57
C ILE A 183 20.62 -1.51 12.58
N ARG A 184 20.88 -0.42 13.32
CA ARG A 184 21.87 -0.44 14.43
C ARG A 184 21.52 -1.41 15.54
N ALA A 185 20.23 -1.61 15.79
CA ALA A 185 19.73 -2.57 16.76
C ALA A 185 19.67 -4.01 16.20
N GLY A 186 20.12 -4.25 14.96
CA GLY A 186 20.22 -5.56 14.34
C GLY A 186 18.89 -6.09 13.79
N PHE A 187 18.01 -5.21 13.33
CA PHE A 187 16.75 -5.58 12.69
C PHE A 187 16.77 -5.16 11.22
N PRO A 188 16.74 -6.10 10.26
CA PRO A 188 16.41 -5.77 8.89
C PRO A 188 14.94 -5.33 8.82
N VAL A 189 14.62 -4.40 7.93
CA VAL A 189 13.30 -3.74 7.92
C VAL A 189 12.67 -3.87 6.53
N ILE A 190 11.48 -4.47 6.48
CA ILE A 190 10.67 -4.46 5.25
C ILE A 190 9.95 -3.11 5.19
N VAL A 191 10.02 -2.45 4.04
CA VAL A 191 9.26 -1.23 3.75
C VAL A 191 8.44 -1.42 2.48
N GLU A 192 7.24 -0.85 2.46
CA GLU A 192 6.41 -0.78 1.25
C GLU A 192 6.62 0.58 0.59
N THR A 193 6.90 0.57 -0.70
CA THR A 193 7.34 1.75 -1.43
C THR A 193 6.64 1.81 -2.77
N TRP A 194 6.46 3.02 -3.27
CA TRP A 194 6.06 3.20 -4.65
C TRP A 194 7.18 2.74 -5.59
N TYR A 195 6.79 2.38 -6.80
CA TYR A 195 7.67 1.92 -7.86
C TYR A 195 7.25 2.61 -9.14
N VAL A 196 8.05 3.58 -9.59
CA VAL A 196 7.79 4.37 -10.79
C VAL A 196 8.64 3.80 -11.91
N ARG A 197 8.02 3.08 -12.85
CA ARG A 197 8.69 2.64 -14.08
C ARG A 197 8.61 3.73 -15.14
N ASP A 198 7.44 4.33 -15.28
CA ASP A 198 7.15 5.52 -16.08
C ASP A 198 5.91 6.24 -15.50
N PRO A 199 5.54 7.45 -15.97
CA PRO A 199 4.42 8.20 -15.41
C PRO A 199 3.06 7.48 -15.43
N SER A 200 2.84 6.56 -16.38
CA SER A 200 1.62 5.78 -16.52
C SER A 200 1.71 4.37 -15.89
N ASP A 201 2.91 3.88 -15.60
CA ASP A 201 3.16 2.59 -14.97
C ASP A 201 3.85 2.73 -13.61
N GLN A 202 3.02 2.96 -12.60
CA GLN A 202 3.46 3.10 -11.21
C GLN A 202 2.72 2.13 -10.29
N MET A 203 3.41 1.47 -9.36
CA MET A 203 2.83 0.40 -8.52
C MET A 203 3.45 0.32 -7.12
N GLY A 204 2.86 -0.48 -6.23
CA GLY A 204 3.46 -0.80 -4.93
C GLY A 204 4.58 -1.85 -5.08
N HIS A 205 5.59 -1.75 -4.22
CA HIS A 205 6.73 -2.66 -4.18
C HIS A 205 7.32 -2.75 -2.78
N TYR A 206 7.73 -3.96 -2.39
CA TYR A 206 8.39 -4.18 -1.12
C TYR A 206 9.91 -4.19 -1.27
N ARG A 207 10.60 -3.60 -0.30
CA ARG A 207 12.07 -3.57 -0.23
C ARG A 207 12.54 -3.96 1.15
N LEU A 208 13.62 -4.72 1.23
CA LEU A 208 14.25 -5.08 2.52
C LEU A 208 15.45 -4.18 2.77
N ILE A 209 15.36 -3.28 3.74
CA ILE A 209 16.47 -2.45 4.17
C ILE A 209 17.39 -3.28 5.06
N ILE A 210 18.68 -3.35 4.71
CA ILE A 210 19.69 -4.13 5.44
C ILE A 210 20.88 -3.29 5.90
N GLY A 211 21.01 -2.06 5.42
CA GLY A 211 22.16 -1.21 5.74
C GLY A 211 21.93 0.25 5.42
N TYR A 212 22.81 1.11 5.91
CA TYR A 212 22.86 2.53 5.59
C TYR A 212 24.31 3.04 5.53
N ASN A 213 24.50 4.13 4.80
CA ASN A 213 25.78 4.82 4.70
C ASN A 213 25.55 6.35 4.63
N ASP A 214 25.87 7.06 5.70
CA ASP A 214 25.70 8.50 5.80
C ASP A 214 26.68 9.30 4.94
N ALA A 215 27.83 8.70 4.57
CA ALA A 215 28.78 9.36 3.67
C ALA A 215 28.26 9.43 2.23
N THR A 216 27.45 8.45 1.81
CA THR A 216 26.82 8.44 0.47
C THR A 216 25.35 8.86 0.50
N GLY A 217 24.74 8.98 1.69
CA GLY A 217 23.34 9.37 1.84
C GLY A 217 22.36 8.29 1.34
N GLN A 218 22.69 7.01 1.57
CA GLN A 218 21.95 5.89 0.97
C GLN A 218 21.65 4.77 1.97
N PHE A 219 20.52 4.09 1.77
CA PHE A 219 20.27 2.76 2.31
C PHE A 219 20.77 1.69 1.34
N THR A 220 21.16 0.55 1.89
CA THR A 220 21.40 -0.68 1.12
C THR A 220 20.18 -1.58 1.27
N THR A 221 19.67 -2.07 0.14
CA THR A 221 18.45 -2.88 0.09
C THR A 221 18.69 -4.22 -0.59
N TYR A 222 17.93 -5.23 -0.16
CA TYR A 222 17.64 -6.40 -0.98
C TYR A 222 16.30 -6.13 -1.68
N ASP A 223 16.34 -6.09 -3.00
CA ASP A 223 15.19 -5.80 -3.85
C ASP A 223 14.87 -7.04 -4.70
N SER A 224 13.64 -7.55 -4.60
CA SER A 224 13.27 -8.80 -5.28
C SER A 224 13.18 -8.66 -6.81
N LEU A 225 13.08 -7.45 -7.35
CA LEU A 225 13.17 -7.17 -8.79
C LEU A 225 14.61 -6.94 -9.22
N HIS A 226 15.35 -6.13 -8.47
CA HIS A 226 16.64 -5.58 -8.91
C HIS A 226 17.88 -6.34 -8.43
N GLY A 227 17.76 -7.20 -7.41
CA GLY A 227 18.86 -8.00 -6.89
C GLY A 227 19.29 -7.62 -5.46
N PRO A 228 20.38 -8.23 -4.97
CA PRO A 228 20.96 -7.90 -3.68
C PRO A 228 21.74 -6.58 -3.72
N ASP A 229 21.94 -5.99 -2.54
CA ASP A 229 22.81 -4.83 -2.30
C ASP A 229 22.50 -3.60 -3.17
N VAL A 230 21.24 -3.38 -3.52
CA VAL A 230 20.78 -2.26 -4.34
C VAL A 230 20.76 -0.98 -3.48
N PRO A 231 21.56 0.05 -3.81
CA PRO A 231 21.55 1.30 -3.08
C PRO A 231 20.32 2.13 -3.46
N ILE A 232 19.74 2.83 -2.49
CA ILE A 232 18.66 3.81 -2.69
C ILE A 232 18.97 5.09 -1.90
N GLY A 233 18.78 6.25 -2.52
CA GLY A 233 19.00 7.54 -1.85
C GLY A 233 18.05 7.74 -0.67
N TYR A 234 18.49 8.46 0.37
CA TYR A 234 17.64 8.79 1.52
C TYR A 234 16.38 9.56 1.13
N GLN A 235 16.52 10.57 0.28
CA GLN A 235 15.38 11.35 -0.21
C GLN A 235 14.47 10.50 -1.12
N GLU A 236 15.08 9.73 -2.02
CA GLU A 236 14.36 8.85 -2.95
C GLU A 236 13.52 7.81 -2.22
N LEU A 237 14.11 7.12 -1.23
CA LEU A 237 13.38 6.18 -0.38
C LEU A 237 12.22 6.87 0.34
N ASP A 238 12.47 8.00 1.00
CA ASP A 238 11.43 8.70 1.78
C ASP A 238 10.25 9.14 0.90
N GLU A 239 10.53 9.60 -0.32
CA GLU A 239 9.49 9.94 -1.30
C GLU A 239 8.65 8.73 -1.69
N LEU A 240 9.27 7.63 -2.12
CA LEU A 240 8.54 6.42 -2.52
C LEU A 240 7.80 5.77 -1.33
N TRP A 241 8.36 5.85 -0.13
CA TRP A 241 7.81 5.26 1.10
C TRP A 241 6.61 6.03 1.65
N ARG A 242 6.56 7.35 1.44
CA ARG A 242 5.44 8.20 1.88
C ARG A 242 4.09 7.77 1.29
N VAL A 243 4.09 7.23 0.07
CA VAL A 243 2.88 6.78 -0.62
C VAL A 243 2.10 5.74 0.19
N PHE A 244 2.80 4.98 1.04
CA PHE A 244 2.23 3.98 1.95
C PHE A 244 2.27 4.43 3.42
N ASN A 245 2.16 5.74 3.67
CA ASN A 245 2.22 6.35 4.99
C ASN A 245 3.46 5.92 5.80
N ARG A 246 4.58 5.69 5.10
CA ARG A 246 5.83 5.19 5.66
C ARG A 246 5.66 3.92 6.50
N VAL A 247 4.94 2.93 5.96
CA VAL A 247 4.73 1.63 6.59
C VAL A 247 6.01 0.78 6.61
N TYR A 248 6.30 0.16 7.75
CA TYR A 248 7.41 -0.75 7.91
C TYR A 248 7.03 -1.96 8.74
N LEU A 249 7.61 -3.10 8.40
CA LEU A 249 7.48 -4.36 9.13
C LEU A 249 8.83 -4.79 9.67
N VAL A 250 8.85 -5.19 10.94
CA VAL A 250 10.02 -5.78 11.59
C VAL A 250 9.67 -7.17 12.08
N ALA A 251 10.30 -8.18 11.48
CA ALA A 251 10.33 -9.54 12.02
C ALA A 251 11.51 -9.67 13.02
N TYR A 252 11.32 -10.42 14.10
CA TYR A 252 12.33 -10.57 15.14
C TYR A 252 12.24 -11.90 15.88
N ALA A 253 13.38 -12.42 16.35
CA ALA A 253 13.39 -13.48 17.35
C ALA A 253 12.78 -12.98 18.68
N PRO A 254 11.92 -13.75 19.38
CA PRO A 254 11.20 -13.27 20.57
C PRO A 254 12.08 -12.63 21.66
N GLU A 255 13.32 -13.09 21.82
CA GLU A 255 14.29 -12.60 22.80
C GLU A 255 14.79 -11.17 22.49
N ARG A 256 14.51 -10.67 21.29
CA ARG A 256 14.91 -9.32 20.83
C ARG A 256 13.85 -8.25 21.09
N TRP A 257 12.74 -8.61 21.75
CA TRP A 257 11.64 -7.69 22.06
C TRP A 257 12.09 -6.40 22.77
N ASP A 258 12.93 -6.49 23.80
CA ASP A 258 13.36 -5.31 24.57
C ASP A 258 14.21 -4.34 23.74
N ALA A 259 15.04 -4.87 22.84
CA ALA A 259 15.81 -4.06 21.90
C ALA A 259 14.90 -3.35 20.89
N LEU A 260 13.88 -4.05 20.38
CA LEU A 260 12.91 -3.47 19.44
C LEU A 260 12.08 -2.38 20.11
N THR A 261 11.50 -2.65 21.28
CA THR A 261 10.64 -1.68 21.99
C THR A 261 11.41 -0.43 22.42
N THR A 262 12.69 -0.57 22.76
CA THR A 262 13.58 0.58 23.01
C THR A 262 13.70 1.47 21.77
N VAL A 263 13.83 0.87 20.58
CA VAL A 263 13.88 1.63 19.33
C VAL A 263 12.54 2.26 19.00
N LEU A 264 11.41 1.57 19.18
CA LEU A 264 10.08 2.09 18.84
C LEU A 264 9.61 3.20 19.81
N GLY A 265 9.91 3.05 21.10
CA GLY A 265 9.53 4.02 22.13
C GLY A 265 8.01 4.26 22.16
N PRO A 266 7.53 5.52 22.16
CA PRO A 266 6.10 5.83 22.20
C PRO A 266 5.29 5.28 21.04
N ASP A 267 5.91 5.06 19.87
CA ASP A 267 5.24 4.53 18.68
C ASP A 267 4.93 3.03 18.82
N LEU A 268 5.27 2.41 19.96
CA LEU A 268 4.74 1.11 20.34
C LEU A 268 3.22 1.18 20.58
N GLY A 269 2.69 2.31 21.03
CA GLY A 269 1.24 2.51 21.18
C GLY A 269 0.60 2.98 19.89
N ASP A 270 -0.39 2.23 19.38
CA ASP A 270 -0.99 2.48 18.07
C ASP A 270 -1.57 3.89 17.94
N ALA A 271 -2.32 4.38 18.94
CA ALA A 271 -2.88 5.73 18.92
C ALA A 271 -1.80 6.82 18.84
N ALA A 272 -0.69 6.67 19.59
CA ALA A 272 0.40 7.62 19.56
C ALA A 272 1.14 7.62 18.21
N MET A 273 1.33 6.43 17.63
CA MET A 273 1.91 6.27 16.30
C MET A 273 1.03 6.94 15.24
N TYR A 274 -0.27 6.65 15.20
CA TYR A 274 -1.17 7.20 14.17
C TYR A 274 -1.38 8.70 14.31
N GLU A 275 -1.47 9.25 15.53
CA GLU A 275 -1.53 10.72 15.72
C GLU A 275 -0.24 11.40 15.25
N ARG A 276 0.93 10.80 15.46
CA ARG A 276 2.21 11.32 14.94
C ARG A 276 2.25 11.26 13.41
N ALA A 277 1.87 10.13 12.82
CA ALA A 277 1.82 9.96 11.37
C ALA A 277 0.85 10.95 10.72
N LEU A 278 -0.32 11.18 11.35
CA LEU A 278 -1.30 12.17 10.93
C LEU A 278 -0.73 13.59 10.94
N GLU A 279 -0.05 13.98 12.01
CA GLU A 279 0.57 15.31 12.10
C GLU A 279 1.61 15.51 11.00
N THR A 280 2.48 14.52 10.78
CA THR A 280 3.45 14.54 9.68
C THR A 280 2.76 14.72 8.34
N ALA A 281 1.76 13.89 8.02
CA ALA A 281 1.04 13.95 6.76
C ALA A 281 0.32 15.29 6.54
N ARG A 282 -0.23 15.90 7.60
CA ARG A 282 -0.88 17.23 7.54
C ARG A 282 0.12 18.35 7.24
N VAL A 283 1.29 18.31 7.87
CA VAL A 283 2.37 19.27 7.57
C VAL A 283 2.81 19.11 6.13
N GLU A 284 3.07 17.89 5.68
CA GLU A 284 3.52 17.60 4.31
C GLU A 284 2.50 18.02 3.25
N ALA A 285 1.20 17.88 3.53
CA ALA A 285 0.11 18.31 2.64
C ALA A 285 0.04 19.84 2.44
N THR A 286 0.64 20.64 3.33
CA THR A 286 0.63 22.11 3.27
C THR A 286 1.99 22.73 2.96
N ALA A 287 3.05 21.91 2.95
CA ALA A 287 4.42 22.32 2.72
C ALA A 287 5.14 21.38 1.73
N PRO A 288 4.71 21.35 0.44
CA PRO A 288 5.39 20.54 -0.56
C PRO A 288 6.82 21.04 -0.80
N PRO A 289 7.78 20.15 -1.13
CA PRO A 289 9.15 20.54 -1.42
C PRO A 289 9.23 21.29 -2.75
N ALA A 290 10.35 21.98 -2.95
CA ALA A 290 10.62 22.67 -4.22
C ALA A 290 10.90 21.69 -5.38
N ALA A 291 11.39 20.49 -5.08
CA ALA A 291 11.70 19.46 -6.04
C ALA A 291 11.54 18.07 -5.42
N CYS A 292 11.16 17.10 -6.25
CA CYS A 292 11.10 15.68 -5.92
C CYS A 292 12.12 14.94 -6.81
N VAL A 293 12.62 13.80 -6.35
CA VAL A 293 13.60 12.98 -7.09
C VAL A 293 13.04 11.63 -7.54
N ALA A 294 11.94 11.16 -6.94
CA ALA A 294 11.41 9.83 -7.18
C ALA A 294 10.02 9.80 -7.85
N TYR A 295 9.19 10.81 -7.62
CA TYR A 295 7.85 10.86 -8.24
C TYR A 295 7.90 11.20 -9.72
N ALA A 296 6.94 10.65 -10.48
CA ALA A 296 6.72 11.06 -11.87
C ALA A 296 6.25 12.51 -11.97
N ASP A 297 5.39 12.96 -11.04
CA ASP A 297 4.99 14.34 -10.86
C ASP A 297 5.16 14.74 -9.38
N CYS A 298 5.90 15.82 -9.12
CA CYS A 298 6.11 16.29 -7.75
C CYS A 298 4.82 16.85 -7.11
N ALA A 299 3.80 17.18 -7.91
CA ALA A 299 2.47 17.53 -7.38
C ALA A 299 1.83 16.36 -6.60
N ASP A 300 2.17 15.12 -6.93
CA ASP A 300 1.69 13.93 -6.22
C ASP A 300 2.09 13.92 -4.74
N TRP A 301 3.10 14.69 -4.36
CA TRP A 301 3.45 14.91 -2.95
C TRP A 301 2.23 15.31 -2.13
N VAL A 302 1.45 16.27 -2.60
CA VAL A 302 0.28 16.79 -1.88
C VAL A 302 -0.84 15.73 -1.88
N THR A 303 -1.04 15.05 -3.01
CA THR A 303 -2.02 13.96 -3.17
C THR A 303 -1.77 12.83 -2.16
N PHE A 304 -0.53 12.32 -2.10
CA PHE A 304 -0.16 11.22 -1.20
C PHE A 304 -0.13 11.65 0.28
N SER A 305 0.16 12.91 0.57
CA SER A 305 0.10 13.45 1.93
C SER A 305 -1.35 13.47 2.46
N TRP A 306 -2.31 13.93 1.65
CA TRP A 306 -3.74 13.85 1.99
C TRP A 306 -4.22 12.42 2.14
N PHE A 307 -3.75 11.52 1.29
CA PHE A 307 -4.07 10.09 1.39
C PHE A 307 -3.54 9.49 2.70
N SER A 308 -2.29 9.76 3.06
CA SER A 308 -1.65 9.30 4.30
C SER A 308 -2.34 9.85 5.55
N ALA A 309 -2.79 11.11 5.50
CA ALA A 309 -3.61 11.70 6.56
C ALA A 309 -4.95 10.94 6.69
N GLY A 310 -5.61 10.62 5.57
CA GLY A 310 -6.82 9.79 5.54
C GLY A 310 -6.60 8.40 6.14
N SER A 311 -5.48 7.74 5.81
CA SER A 311 -5.15 6.41 6.34
C SER A 311 -4.90 6.42 7.86
N SER A 312 -4.21 7.44 8.35
CA SER A 312 -4.00 7.62 9.80
C SER A 312 -5.31 7.94 10.52
N LEU A 313 -6.18 8.78 9.95
CA LEU A 313 -7.49 9.10 10.50
C LEU A 313 -8.44 7.91 10.52
N THR A 314 -8.40 7.06 9.48
CA THR A 314 -9.16 5.81 9.41
C THR A 314 -8.75 4.89 10.56
N SER A 315 -7.44 4.71 10.76
CA SER A 315 -6.89 3.86 11.83
C SER A 315 -7.19 4.41 13.24
N LEU A 316 -7.44 5.71 13.37
CA LEU A 316 -7.89 6.37 14.61
C LEU A 316 -9.43 6.32 14.79
N GLY A 317 -10.19 5.72 13.87
CA GLY A 317 -11.66 5.70 13.88
C GLY A 317 -12.32 7.04 13.55
N ARG A 318 -11.55 8.03 13.08
CA ARG A 318 -12.02 9.39 12.77
C ARG A 318 -12.53 9.46 11.32
N HIS A 319 -13.49 8.60 11.00
CA HIS A 319 -13.92 8.33 9.62
C HIS A 319 -14.44 9.56 8.86
N ALA A 320 -15.11 10.51 9.53
CA ALA A 320 -15.57 11.74 8.87
C ALA A 320 -14.42 12.66 8.44
N GLU A 321 -13.38 12.78 9.26
CA GLU A 321 -12.17 13.53 8.89
C GLU A 321 -11.37 12.76 7.82
N ALA A 322 -11.30 11.42 7.94
CA ALA A 322 -10.64 10.58 6.96
C ALA A 322 -11.29 10.72 5.57
N ALA A 323 -12.61 10.66 5.49
CA ALA A 323 -13.37 10.87 4.27
C ALA A 323 -13.05 12.24 3.64
N ALA A 324 -12.96 13.30 4.44
CA ALA A 324 -12.59 14.62 3.95
C ALA A 324 -11.14 14.68 3.42
N ALA A 325 -10.20 13.98 4.05
CA ALA A 325 -8.82 13.89 3.58
C ALA A 325 -8.72 13.09 2.27
N TYR A 326 -9.41 11.94 2.17
CA TYR A 326 -9.49 11.17 0.93
C TYR A 326 -10.17 11.93 -0.20
N ASP A 327 -11.20 12.72 0.10
CA ASP A 327 -11.82 13.61 -0.87
C ASP A 327 -10.82 14.62 -1.47
N GLN A 328 -9.87 15.13 -0.66
CA GLN A 328 -8.80 15.99 -1.18
C GLN A 328 -7.86 15.21 -2.10
N ALA A 329 -7.40 14.04 -1.66
CA ALA A 329 -6.51 13.21 -2.47
C ALA A 329 -7.13 12.83 -3.83
N LEU A 330 -8.40 12.38 -3.83
CA LEU A 330 -9.11 12.03 -5.06
C LEU A 330 -9.29 13.24 -5.99
N ARG A 331 -9.61 14.43 -5.45
CA ARG A 331 -9.71 15.68 -6.25
C ARG A 331 -8.40 16.10 -6.90
N LEU A 332 -7.26 15.80 -6.25
CA LEU A 332 -5.93 16.10 -6.77
C LEU A 332 -5.45 15.08 -7.80
N GLY A 333 -6.18 13.99 -8.02
CA GLY A 333 -5.83 12.94 -8.98
C GLY A 333 -5.07 11.80 -8.32
N LEU A 334 -5.76 11.03 -7.47
CA LEU A 334 -5.16 9.85 -6.84
C LEU A 334 -5.00 8.73 -7.89
N HIS A 335 -3.79 8.20 -8.02
CA HIS A 335 -3.47 7.09 -8.93
C HIS A 335 -4.35 5.86 -8.72
N TYR A 336 -4.82 5.25 -9.80
CA TYR A 336 -5.78 4.13 -9.75
C TYR A 336 -5.31 2.90 -8.96
N ARG A 337 -4.00 2.61 -8.99
CA ARG A 337 -3.42 1.46 -8.27
C ARG A 337 -3.32 1.67 -6.76
N MET A 338 -3.61 2.86 -6.23
CA MET A 338 -3.58 3.09 -4.79
C MET A 338 -4.53 2.16 -4.03
N LEU A 339 -5.72 1.90 -4.60
CA LEU A 339 -6.72 1.00 -4.00
C LEU A 339 -6.46 -0.48 -4.25
N TRP A 340 -5.36 -0.84 -4.93
CA TRP A 340 -4.90 -2.24 -4.96
C TRP A 340 -4.30 -2.65 -3.62
N TYR A 341 -3.76 -1.70 -2.85
CA TYR A 341 -2.99 -1.96 -1.65
C TYR A 341 -3.59 -1.29 -0.39
N GLN A 342 -4.31 -0.18 -0.56
CA GLN A 342 -4.76 0.66 0.55
C GLN A 342 -6.28 0.86 0.54
N PHE A 343 -6.97 0.26 1.50
CA PHE A 343 -8.43 0.14 1.50
C PHE A 343 -9.18 1.16 2.36
N GLY A 344 -8.45 2.04 3.07
CA GLY A 344 -9.03 3.00 4.00
C GLY A 344 -10.13 3.92 3.43
N PRO A 345 -10.10 4.33 2.14
CA PRO A 345 -11.21 5.07 1.55
C PRO A 345 -12.54 4.30 1.57
N TYR A 346 -12.53 2.99 1.30
CA TYR A 346 -13.74 2.17 1.35
C TYR A 346 -14.33 2.14 2.75
N GLU A 347 -13.49 1.86 3.75
CA GLU A 347 -13.88 1.79 5.16
C GLU A 347 -14.47 3.11 5.65
N SER A 348 -13.74 4.21 5.43
CA SER A 348 -14.15 5.51 5.94
C SER A 348 -15.39 6.05 5.23
N TYR A 349 -15.54 5.86 3.91
CA TYR A 349 -16.78 6.23 3.22
C TYR A 349 -17.97 5.38 3.64
N TYR A 350 -17.78 4.07 3.82
CA TYR A 350 -18.81 3.19 4.35
C TYR A 350 -19.28 3.64 5.74
N ALA A 351 -18.33 3.90 6.65
CA ALA A 351 -18.62 4.31 8.02
C ALA A 351 -19.41 5.63 8.13
N VAL A 352 -19.28 6.53 7.14
CA VAL A 352 -20.04 7.80 7.09
C VAL A 352 -21.26 7.76 6.17
N GLY A 353 -21.66 6.57 5.70
CA GLY A 353 -22.86 6.37 4.88
C GLY A 353 -22.73 6.79 3.41
N ARG A 354 -21.50 7.01 2.92
CA ARG A 354 -21.22 7.38 1.52
C ARG A 354 -21.07 6.13 0.65
N TYR A 355 -22.12 5.30 0.61
CA TYR A 355 -22.11 4.01 -0.06
C TYR A 355 -21.96 4.10 -1.60
N ASP A 356 -22.45 5.18 -2.21
CA ASP A 356 -22.25 5.43 -3.64
C ASP A 356 -20.78 5.64 -3.98
N ASP A 357 -20.03 6.35 -3.13
CA ASP A 357 -18.59 6.55 -3.32
C ASP A 357 -17.80 5.25 -3.15
N VAL A 358 -18.18 4.40 -2.18
CA VAL A 358 -17.59 3.05 -2.04
C VAL A 358 -17.81 2.23 -3.31
N THR A 359 -19.04 2.23 -3.83
CA THR A 359 -19.40 1.48 -5.05
C THR A 359 -18.64 2.01 -6.26
N ALA A 360 -18.57 3.33 -6.43
CA ALA A 360 -17.87 3.97 -7.55
C ALA A 360 -16.37 3.68 -7.52
N LEU A 361 -15.72 3.76 -6.36
CA LEU A 361 -14.31 3.41 -6.22
C LEU A 361 -14.07 1.93 -6.51
N ALA A 362 -14.90 1.03 -5.96
CA ALA A 362 -14.75 -0.40 -6.16
C ALA A 362 -14.97 -0.79 -7.63
N GLU A 363 -15.93 -0.18 -8.32
CA GLU A 363 -16.15 -0.38 -9.75
C GLU A 363 -14.97 0.13 -10.60
N ALA A 364 -14.43 1.29 -10.28
CA ALA A 364 -13.24 1.82 -10.95
C ALA A 364 -12.03 0.89 -10.77
N THR A 365 -11.80 0.40 -9.55
CA THR A 365 -10.73 -0.57 -9.27
C THR A 365 -10.96 -1.88 -10.02
N LEU A 366 -12.16 -2.45 -9.94
CA LEU A 366 -12.50 -3.73 -10.57
C LEU A 366 -12.50 -3.68 -12.11
N ALA A 367 -12.66 -2.49 -12.70
CA ALA A 367 -12.49 -2.29 -14.14
C ALA A 367 -11.03 -2.42 -14.60
N THR A 368 -10.06 -2.20 -13.70
CA THR A 368 -8.61 -2.32 -14.02
C THR A 368 -8.05 -3.69 -13.66
N THR A 369 -8.62 -4.34 -12.65
CA THR A 369 -8.18 -5.65 -12.17
C THR A 369 -9.33 -6.34 -11.46
N ASN A 370 -9.62 -7.58 -11.80
CA ASN A 370 -10.85 -8.25 -11.34
C ASN A 370 -10.63 -9.23 -10.18
N ASN A 371 -9.44 -9.25 -9.60
CA ASN A 371 -9.01 -10.24 -8.62
C ASN A 371 -8.50 -9.60 -7.32
N LEU A 372 -9.21 -8.57 -6.87
CA LEU A 372 -9.01 -7.94 -5.56
C LEU A 372 -10.26 -8.21 -4.72
N GLU A 373 -10.18 -9.16 -3.80
CA GLU A 373 -11.30 -9.57 -2.95
C GLU A 373 -11.84 -8.42 -2.10
N GLU A 374 -10.99 -7.49 -1.67
CA GLU A 374 -11.38 -6.36 -0.83
C GLU A 374 -12.33 -5.42 -1.57
N SER A 375 -12.09 -5.16 -2.86
CA SER A 375 -12.98 -4.33 -3.67
C SER A 375 -14.36 -4.97 -3.83
N TYR A 376 -14.44 -6.29 -4.00
CA TYR A 376 -15.74 -6.97 -3.99
C TYR A 376 -16.40 -6.89 -2.62
N TYR A 377 -15.69 -7.20 -1.55
CA TYR A 377 -16.24 -7.14 -0.20
C TYR A 377 -16.79 -5.76 0.15
N TRP A 378 -16.03 -4.69 -0.10
CA TRP A 378 -16.49 -3.33 0.21
C TRP A 378 -17.68 -2.90 -0.65
N ARG A 379 -17.71 -3.26 -1.94
CA ARG A 379 -18.88 -3.02 -2.80
C ARG A 379 -20.09 -3.81 -2.32
N GLY A 380 -19.91 -5.06 -1.90
CA GLY A 380 -20.95 -5.90 -1.32
C GLY A 380 -21.52 -5.30 -0.05
N LYS A 381 -20.67 -4.82 0.86
CA LYS A 381 -21.09 -4.09 2.08
C LYS A 381 -21.91 -2.86 1.73
N ALA A 382 -21.47 -2.04 0.77
CA ALA A 382 -22.18 -0.85 0.33
C ALA A 382 -23.55 -1.20 -0.27
N ARG A 383 -23.62 -2.18 -1.17
CA ARG A 383 -24.86 -2.67 -1.79
C ARG A 383 -25.85 -3.21 -0.76
N LEU A 384 -25.37 -3.96 0.23
CA LEU A 384 -26.20 -4.46 1.34
C LEU A 384 -26.79 -3.29 2.13
N ALA A 385 -25.99 -2.28 2.46
CA ALA A 385 -26.46 -1.08 3.16
C ALA A 385 -27.48 -0.26 2.35
N GLN A 386 -27.48 -0.40 1.02
CA GLN A 386 -28.43 0.21 0.09
C GLN A 386 -29.65 -0.68 -0.20
N GLY A 387 -29.76 -1.88 0.39
CA GLY A 387 -30.85 -2.82 0.19
C GLY A 387 -30.78 -3.63 -1.12
N ASN A 388 -29.61 -3.69 -1.76
CA ASN A 388 -29.35 -4.56 -2.92
C ASN A 388 -28.72 -5.87 -2.46
N ASP A 389 -29.54 -6.72 -1.85
CA ASP A 389 -29.10 -7.97 -1.22
C ASP A 389 -28.54 -8.97 -2.26
N ASP A 390 -29.18 -9.10 -3.43
CA ASP A 390 -28.70 -9.97 -4.51
C ASP A 390 -27.31 -9.54 -5.01
N GLY A 391 -27.11 -8.23 -5.20
CA GLY A 391 -25.82 -7.67 -5.61
C GLY A 391 -24.74 -7.84 -4.53
N ALA A 392 -25.11 -7.70 -3.26
CA ALA A 392 -24.19 -7.91 -2.14
C ALA A 392 -23.73 -9.37 -2.05
N ARG A 393 -24.67 -10.33 -2.13
CA ARG A 393 -24.35 -11.77 -2.14
C ARG A 393 -23.41 -12.12 -3.29
N ALA A 394 -23.70 -11.64 -4.50
CA ALA A 394 -22.86 -11.89 -5.67
C ALA A 394 -21.43 -11.35 -5.50
N ASP A 395 -21.27 -10.21 -4.83
CA ASP A 395 -19.96 -9.63 -4.54
C ASP A 395 -19.20 -10.43 -3.48
N PHE A 396 -19.84 -10.84 -2.37
CA PHE A 396 -19.17 -11.67 -1.37
C PHE A 396 -18.77 -13.05 -1.91
N GLU A 397 -19.63 -13.66 -2.73
CA GLU A 397 -19.27 -14.89 -3.46
C GLU A 397 -18.12 -14.66 -4.43
N ALA A 398 -18.04 -13.48 -5.08
CA ALA A 398 -16.90 -13.13 -5.93
C ALA A 398 -15.60 -13.02 -5.12
N ALA A 399 -15.62 -12.36 -3.95
CA ALA A 399 -14.47 -12.30 -3.06
C ALA A 399 -13.97 -13.71 -2.68
N LEU A 400 -14.88 -14.62 -2.30
CA LEU A 400 -14.54 -16.00 -1.93
C LEU A 400 -14.04 -16.86 -3.09
N ARG A 401 -14.29 -16.49 -4.35
CA ARG A 401 -13.67 -17.17 -5.51
C ARG A 401 -12.17 -16.89 -5.63
N TYR A 402 -11.71 -15.73 -5.16
CA TYR A 402 -10.30 -15.34 -5.21
C TYR A 402 -9.57 -15.71 -3.93
N HIS A 403 -10.24 -15.59 -2.79
CA HIS A 403 -9.72 -15.96 -1.48
C HIS A 403 -10.69 -16.90 -0.77
N GLU A 404 -10.48 -18.20 -0.96
CA GLU A 404 -11.33 -19.22 -0.36
C GLU A 404 -11.31 -19.10 1.17
N ASN A 405 -12.50 -19.11 1.80
CA ASN A 405 -12.66 -18.96 3.25
C ASN A 405 -12.15 -17.63 3.82
N TRP A 406 -12.01 -16.57 3.01
CA TRP A 406 -11.63 -15.25 3.52
C TRP A 406 -12.65 -14.76 4.56
N PRO A 407 -12.26 -14.60 5.83
CA PRO A 407 -13.22 -14.38 6.91
C PRO A 407 -14.17 -13.20 6.71
N PRO A 408 -13.75 -12.02 6.21
CA PRO A 408 -14.66 -10.89 6.00
C PRO A 408 -15.85 -11.22 5.09
N ALA A 409 -15.61 -11.86 3.94
CA ALA A 409 -16.66 -12.23 3.00
C ALA A 409 -17.50 -13.41 3.49
N ALA A 410 -16.88 -14.42 4.10
CA ALA A 410 -17.58 -15.59 4.63
C ALA A 410 -18.55 -15.23 5.77
N VAL A 411 -18.12 -14.36 6.69
CA VAL A 411 -18.98 -13.86 7.78
C VAL A 411 -20.12 -13.02 7.22
N ALA A 412 -19.84 -12.11 6.27
CA ALA A 412 -20.89 -11.28 5.67
C ALA A 412 -21.99 -12.10 4.99
N LEU A 413 -21.62 -13.18 4.26
CA LEU A 413 -22.60 -14.10 3.67
C LEU A 413 -23.42 -14.84 4.73
N ALA A 414 -22.77 -15.36 5.77
CA ALA A 414 -23.46 -16.07 6.85
C ALA A 414 -24.45 -15.15 7.58
N GLU A 415 -24.09 -13.88 7.83
CA GLU A 415 -24.99 -12.88 8.41
C GLU A 415 -26.22 -12.62 7.53
N MET A 416 -26.05 -12.55 6.21
CA MET A 416 -27.16 -12.38 5.27
C MET A 416 -28.11 -13.59 5.23
N GLU A 417 -27.62 -14.79 5.51
CA GLU A 417 -28.44 -16.01 5.54
C GLU A 417 -29.26 -16.17 6.82
N ILE A 418 -28.85 -15.53 7.92
CA ILE A 418 -29.58 -15.54 9.19
C ILE A 418 -30.77 -14.56 9.16
N VAL A 419 -30.68 -13.50 8.36
CA VAL A 419 -31.68 -12.41 8.29
C VAL A 419 -32.80 -12.70 7.28
N ASN A 420 -32.58 -13.64 6.35
CA ASN A 420 -33.58 -14.13 5.39
C ASN A 420 -34.31 -15.38 5.92
#